data_AF-A0A024EL04-F1
#
_entry.id   AF-A0A024EL04-F1
#
_cell.length_a   1.000
_cell.length_b   1.000
_cell.length_c   1.000
_cell.angle_alpha   90.00
_cell.angle_beta   90.00
_cell.angle_gamma   90.00
#
_symmetry.space_group_name_H-M   'P 1'
#
loop_
_entity.id
_entity.type
_entity.pdbx_description
1 polymer ?
#
loop_
_entity_poly.entity_id
_entity_poly.type
_entity_poly.pdbx_seq_one_letter_code
_entity_poly.pdbx_strand_id
1 'polypeptide(L)'
;MLKPILKEPSVNESERILSAIVSNTFFSLWCYPSLFRSVGKGKEFADLTIFFNNTLIIFSDKGHVNFQEQNDVQLAWSRWYRAAVRESAKQLYGAESFVRNHPDKLFLNSRLEDPFPFDLTKPGLKIHLVAVTGGIGQHAQRFFNSVGPGSNGTLVYHYEVSENYLLEKPFIVGDVDPRKTFVHVLDESGLKLLFEELCTPADFIHYLETKERAIRSGSFLSSAGEEETLATYLQEDGGYGFGDLRVPTGYEGHSFRIPEGEWKHYRQTVAYALRHGHKKNAKLWNEIIARFADAITDACVGEAKDLPFIGHSNALQILASENLHSSSFLASALFEKFGLVPKGIRSARTAPSTAKPDRLYVFVFFPWDDSFTSYQEYREARTGCMQLYAYVAMYKYQKAKEILIFGADTKGGQGGSETIFAVDGTVPLTSGEREMAQKAMKTLNILDNVSERVIRTSHSDADVGRNDPCPCGSQRKYKKCCMVTGMH
;
A
#
# COMPACT_ATOMS: atom_id res chain seq x y z
N MET A 1 -21.54 -4.79 -18.72
CA MET A 1 -21.46 -5.95 -17.82
C MET A 1 -20.00 -6.24 -17.55
N LEU A 2 -19.64 -6.46 -16.28
CA LEU A 2 -18.28 -6.82 -15.90
C LEU A 2 -17.82 -8.08 -16.65
N LYS A 3 -16.56 -8.09 -17.07
CA LYS A 3 -15.90 -9.27 -17.66
C LYS A 3 -14.67 -9.59 -16.80
N PRO A 4 -14.30 -10.89 -16.68
CA PRO A 4 -13.07 -11.25 -16.00
C PRO A 4 -11.87 -10.52 -16.61
N ILE A 5 -10.99 -10.00 -15.77
CA ILE A 5 -9.73 -9.36 -16.20
C ILE A 5 -8.68 -10.46 -16.33
N LEU A 6 -8.44 -10.89 -17.57
CA LEU A 6 -7.43 -11.89 -17.88
C LEU A 6 -6.09 -11.18 -18.10
N LYS A 7 -5.10 -11.54 -17.28
CA LYS A 7 -3.73 -11.02 -17.34
C LYS A 7 -2.82 -12.12 -17.83
N GLU A 8 -1.92 -11.83 -18.76
CA GLU A 8 -0.88 -12.80 -19.10
C GLU A 8 0.05 -13.01 -17.87
N PRO A 9 0.41 -14.26 -17.55
CA PRO A 9 1.28 -14.54 -16.41
C PRO A 9 2.70 -14.07 -16.71
N SER A 10 3.43 -13.73 -15.65
CA SER A 10 4.87 -13.48 -15.70
C SER A 10 5.63 -14.62 -16.38
N VAL A 11 6.62 -14.27 -17.19
CA VAL A 11 7.36 -15.19 -18.06
C VAL A 11 8.45 -15.91 -17.27
N ASN A 12 9.09 -15.23 -16.32
CA ASN A 12 10.21 -15.77 -15.55
C ASN A 12 9.92 -15.92 -14.04
N GLU A 13 10.77 -16.67 -13.32
CA GLU A 13 10.56 -16.96 -11.90
C GLU A 13 10.70 -15.73 -10.99
N SER A 14 11.63 -14.83 -11.29
CA SER A 14 11.83 -13.58 -10.54
C SER A 14 10.60 -12.69 -10.64
N GLU A 15 10.05 -12.54 -11.86
CA GLU A 15 8.82 -11.81 -12.12
C GLU A 15 7.61 -12.43 -11.39
N ARG A 16 7.52 -13.77 -11.33
CA ARG A 16 6.46 -14.46 -10.56
C ARG A 16 6.55 -14.16 -9.07
N ILE A 17 7.75 -14.20 -8.50
CA ILE A 17 8.00 -13.87 -7.09
C ILE A 17 7.64 -12.41 -6.83
N LEU A 18 8.09 -11.50 -7.69
CA LEU A 18 7.78 -10.07 -7.63
C LEU A 18 6.26 -9.84 -7.64
N SER A 19 5.55 -10.43 -8.60
CA SER A 19 4.10 -10.34 -8.72
C SER A 19 3.38 -10.87 -7.48
N ALA A 20 3.83 -12.00 -6.91
CA ALA A 20 3.25 -12.57 -5.70
C ALA A 20 3.44 -11.67 -4.47
N ILE A 21 4.63 -11.09 -4.29
CA ILE A 21 4.92 -10.15 -3.18
C ILE A 21 4.06 -8.90 -3.31
N VAL A 22 4.00 -8.32 -4.51
CA VAL A 22 3.27 -7.08 -4.78
C VAL A 22 1.77 -7.27 -4.62
N SER A 23 1.22 -8.40 -5.06
CA SER A 23 -0.24 -8.67 -5.01
C SER A 23 -0.78 -8.74 -3.58
N ASN A 24 0.06 -9.03 -2.59
CA ASN A 24 -0.35 -8.97 -1.17
C ASN A 24 -0.55 -7.53 -0.66
N THR A 25 0.04 -6.54 -1.32
CA THR A 25 -0.05 -5.12 -0.94
C THR A 25 -0.95 -4.32 -1.87
N PHE A 26 -0.79 -4.49 -3.18
CA PHE A 26 -1.53 -3.76 -4.21
C PHE A 26 -2.72 -4.54 -4.79
N PHE A 27 -3.00 -5.74 -4.28
CA PHE A 27 -4.15 -6.57 -4.65
C PHE A 27 -4.18 -6.98 -6.12
N SER A 28 -4.95 -8.02 -6.44
CA SER A 28 -5.14 -8.48 -7.82
C SER A 28 -5.71 -7.38 -8.72
N LEU A 29 -6.48 -6.43 -8.18
CA LEU A 29 -7.16 -5.39 -8.96
C LEU A 29 -6.21 -4.37 -9.62
N TRP A 30 -5.13 -3.98 -8.94
CA TRP A 30 -4.25 -2.87 -9.37
C TRP A 30 -2.86 -3.32 -9.83
N CYS A 31 -2.55 -4.61 -9.68
CA CYS A 31 -1.28 -5.23 -10.07
C CYS A 31 -1.38 -5.86 -11.46
N TYR A 32 -0.55 -5.46 -12.42
CA TYR A 32 -0.57 -5.94 -13.80
C TYR A 32 0.82 -6.46 -14.22
N PRO A 33 1.02 -7.80 -14.13
CA PRO A 33 2.20 -8.43 -14.70
C PRO A 33 2.21 -8.23 -16.23
N SER A 34 3.37 -7.90 -16.79
CA SER A 34 3.61 -7.87 -18.24
C SER A 34 2.50 -7.20 -19.06
N LEU A 35 2.38 -5.87 -18.97
CA LEU A 35 1.55 -5.12 -19.93
C LEU A 35 2.19 -5.14 -21.32
N PHE A 36 1.39 -4.94 -22.37
CA PHE A 36 1.85 -4.93 -23.76
C PHE A 36 1.51 -3.60 -24.43
N ARG A 37 2.32 -3.21 -25.40
CA ARG A 37 2.09 -2.00 -26.19
C ARG A 37 1.83 -2.31 -27.66
N SER A 38 0.90 -1.57 -28.27
CA SER A 38 0.61 -1.72 -29.69
C SER A 38 1.76 -1.21 -30.57
N VAL A 39 2.45 -0.15 -30.13
CA VAL A 39 3.68 0.34 -30.79
C VAL A 39 4.80 -0.67 -30.58
N GLY A 40 5.22 -1.32 -31.66
CA GLY A 40 6.14 -2.45 -31.62
C GLY A 40 5.45 -3.82 -31.65
N LYS A 41 4.18 -3.87 -32.08
CA LYS A 41 3.45 -5.11 -32.44
C LYS A 41 3.33 -6.13 -31.29
N GLY A 42 2.80 -5.70 -30.14
CA GLY A 42 2.57 -6.62 -29.01
C GLY A 42 3.82 -6.91 -28.20
N LYS A 43 4.83 -6.01 -28.25
CA LYS A 43 6.00 -6.11 -27.39
C LYS A 43 5.61 -5.75 -25.96
N GLU A 44 6.21 -6.47 -25.01
CA GLU A 44 6.10 -6.18 -23.59
C GLU A 44 6.51 -4.73 -23.28
N PHE A 45 5.71 -4.10 -22.43
CA PHE A 45 5.86 -2.74 -21.96
C PHE A 45 6.84 -2.68 -20.78
N ALA A 46 6.58 -3.47 -19.75
CA ALA A 46 7.35 -3.57 -18.51
C ALA A 46 7.00 -4.87 -17.77
N ASP A 47 7.92 -5.35 -16.95
CA ASP A 47 7.83 -6.64 -16.25
C ASP A 47 6.66 -6.66 -15.24
N LEU A 48 6.43 -5.52 -14.56
CA LEU A 48 5.28 -5.30 -13.69
C LEU A 48 4.85 -3.83 -13.73
N THR A 49 3.54 -3.60 -13.80
CA THR A 49 2.94 -2.27 -13.71
C THR A 49 1.88 -2.25 -12.61
N ILE A 50 1.92 -1.23 -11.76
CA ILE A 50 0.90 -0.98 -10.74
C ILE A 50 0.23 0.36 -11.06
N PHE A 51 -1.11 0.39 -11.02
CA PHE A 51 -1.85 1.65 -11.10
C PHE A 51 -2.75 1.82 -9.89
N PHE A 52 -2.48 2.80 -9.05
CA PHE A 52 -3.25 3.06 -7.84
C PHE A 52 -3.39 4.57 -7.60
N ASN A 53 -4.61 5.06 -7.39
CA ASN A 53 -4.86 6.46 -7.01
C ASN A 53 -4.13 7.50 -7.91
N ASN A 54 -4.29 7.37 -9.23
CA ASN A 54 -3.63 8.22 -10.23
C ASN A 54 -2.09 8.21 -10.17
N THR A 55 -1.52 7.13 -9.65
CA THR A 55 -0.08 6.88 -9.59
C THR A 55 0.22 5.58 -10.33
N LEU A 56 1.15 5.65 -11.27
CA LEU A 56 1.68 4.51 -12.01
C LEU A 56 3.05 4.15 -11.44
N ILE A 57 3.27 2.89 -11.09
CA ILE A 57 4.59 2.38 -10.69
C ILE A 57 5.01 1.36 -11.73
N ILE A 58 6.14 1.62 -12.38
CA ILE A 58 6.68 0.77 -13.45
C ILE A 58 7.93 0.07 -12.90
N PHE A 59 7.91 -1.25 -12.92
CA PHE A 59 9.03 -2.08 -12.50
C PHE A 59 9.77 -2.60 -13.72
N SER A 60 11.09 -2.58 -13.65
CA SER A 60 11.97 -3.36 -14.51
C SER A 60 12.75 -4.34 -13.64
N ASP A 61 12.52 -5.64 -13.85
CA ASP A 61 13.20 -6.74 -13.19
C ASP A 61 14.16 -7.41 -14.19
N LYS A 62 15.47 -7.29 -13.93
CA LYS A 62 16.49 -7.97 -14.74
C LYS A 62 16.72 -9.42 -14.33
N GLY A 63 16.00 -9.90 -13.30
CA GLY A 63 16.29 -11.14 -12.61
C GLY A 63 17.72 -11.14 -12.07
N HIS A 64 18.35 -12.30 -12.10
CA HIS A 64 19.74 -12.46 -11.67
C HIS A 64 20.72 -12.04 -12.78
N VAL A 65 21.22 -10.81 -12.70
CA VAL A 65 22.36 -10.38 -13.52
C VAL A 65 23.64 -10.97 -12.94
N ASN A 66 24.30 -11.85 -13.71
CA ASN A 66 25.50 -12.54 -13.26
C ASN A 66 26.62 -11.57 -12.86
N PHE A 67 27.05 -11.60 -11.60
CA PHE A 67 28.22 -10.90 -11.13
C PHE A 67 29.47 -11.72 -11.44
N GLN A 68 30.36 -11.18 -12.27
CA GLN A 68 31.52 -11.89 -12.80
C GLN A 68 32.66 -11.96 -11.77
N GLU A 69 32.46 -12.69 -10.68
CA GLU A 69 33.37 -12.77 -9.52
C GLU A 69 34.78 -13.27 -9.84
N GLN A 70 34.98 -13.90 -11.00
CA GLN A 70 36.30 -14.31 -11.50
C GLN A 70 37.19 -13.13 -11.94
N ASN A 71 36.61 -11.95 -12.18
CA ASN A 71 37.35 -10.75 -12.57
C ASN A 71 37.69 -9.88 -11.35
N ASP A 72 38.56 -8.90 -11.56
CA ASP A 72 38.75 -7.81 -10.60
C ASP A 72 37.40 -7.18 -10.21
N VAL A 73 37.23 -6.87 -8.92
CA VAL A 73 35.95 -6.43 -8.34
C VAL A 73 35.42 -5.16 -9.00
N GLN A 74 36.30 -4.21 -9.36
CA GLN A 74 35.91 -2.95 -9.98
C GLN A 74 35.42 -3.21 -11.42
N LEU A 75 36.09 -4.10 -12.15
CA LEU A 75 35.65 -4.50 -13.50
C LEU A 75 34.33 -5.27 -13.46
N ALA A 76 34.20 -6.25 -12.57
CA ALA A 76 32.97 -7.03 -12.38
C ALA A 76 31.79 -6.13 -12.01
N TRP A 77 32.00 -5.22 -11.05
CA TRP A 77 31.04 -4.20 -10.65
C TRP A 77 30.63 -3.30 -11.81
N SER A 78 31.60 -2.71 -12.52
CA SER A 78 31.31 -1.79 -13.61
C SER A 78 30.49 -2.44 -14.72
N ARG A 79 30.71 -3.73 -15.00
CA ARG A 79 29.89 -4.52 -15.94
C ARG A 79 28.51 -4.79 -15.40
N TRP A 80 28.41 -5.20 -14.14
CA TRP A 80 27.14 -5.47 -13.46
C TRP A 80 26.27 -4.20 -13.38
N TYR A 81 26.81 -3.06 -12.94
CA TYR A 81 26.08 -1.80 -12.84
C TYR A 81 25.48 -1.38 -14.18
N ARG A 82 26.25 -1.46 -15.27
CA ARG A 82 25.74 -1.14 -16.61
C ARG A 82 24.58 -2.05 -17.00
N ALA A 83 24.69 -3.35 -16.76
CA ALA A 83 23.69 -4.33 -17.14
C ALA A 83 22.41 -4.29 -16.26
N ALA A 84 22.58 -4.18 -14.93
CA ALA A 84 21.50 -4.28 -13.96
C ALA A 84 20.84 -2.93 -13.64
N VAL A 85 21.60 -1.84 -13.57
CA VAL A 85 21.10 -0.52 -13.18
C VAL A 85 20.85 0.36 -14.39
N ARG A 86 21.89 0.62 -15.22
CA ARG A 86 21.79 1.57 -16.34
C ARG A 86 20.79 1.11 -17.41
N GLU A 87 20.86 -0.14 -17.86
CA GLU A 87 19.92 -0.63 -18.87
C GLU A 87 18.47 -0.70 -18.36
N SER A 88 18.26 -0.98 -17.07
CA SER A 88 16.92 -0.96 -16.45
C SER A 88 16.36 0.46 -16.39
N ALA A 89 17.17 1.44 -15.95
CA ALA A 89 16.78 2.85 -15.97
C ALA A 89 16.44 3.32 -17.39
N LYS A 90 17.23 2.93 -18.39
CA LYS A 90 16.96 3.24 -19.80
C LYS A 90 15.62 2.67 -20.29
N GLN A 91 15.29 1.42 -19.92
CA GLN A 91 13.99 0.82 -20.25
C GLN A 91 12.84 1.55 -19.55
N LEU A 92 13.01 1.86 -18.27
CA LEU A 92 12.02 2.59 -17.47
C LEU A 92 11.74 4.00 -18.01
N TYR A 93 12.77 4.76 -18.40
CA TYR A 93 12.58 6.05 -19.08
C TYR A 93 11.85 5.91 -20.41
N GLY A 94 12.14 4.85 -21.16
CA GLY A 94 11.41 4.53 -22.39
C GLY A 94 9.92 4.23 -22.13
N ALA A 95 9.63 3.48 -21.06
CA ALA A 95 8.28 3.13 -20.64
C ALA A 95 7.50 4.37 -20.16
N GLU A 96 8.12 5.23 -19.35
CA GLU A 96 7.54 6.51 -18.94
C GLU A 96 7.22 7.39 -20.15
N SER A 97 8.21 7.59 -21.04
CA SER A 97 8.00 8.37 -22.27
C SER A 97 6.88 7.79 -23.12
N PHE A 98 6.75 6.46 -23.17
CA PHE A 98 5.67 5.81 -23.88
C PHE A 98 4.30 6.15 -23.27
N VAL A 99 4.15 6.02 -21.95
CA VAL A 99 2.89 6.37 -21.25
C VAL A 99 2.51 7.82 -21.49
N ARG A 100 3.48 8.74 -21.41
CA ARG A 100 3.23 10.18 -21.59
C ARG A 100 2.79 10.54 -23.02
N ASN A 101 3.26 9.81 -24.03
CA ASN A 101 2.98 10.13 -25.45
C ASN A 101 1.88 9.25 -26.06
N HIS A 102 1.65 8.04 -25.53
CA HIS A 102 0.74 7.02 -26.06
C HIS A 102 -0.06 6.34 -24.93
N PRO A 103 -0.78 7.10 -24.08
CA PRO A 103 -1.45 6.59 -22.88
C PRO A 103 -2.57 5.57 -23.18
N ASP A 104 -3.12 5.58 -24.39
CA ASP A 104 -4.22 4.71 -24.84
C ASP A 104 -3.72 3.41 -25.53
N LYS A 105 -2.41 3.17 -25.56
CA LYS A 105 -1.79 2.07 -26.32
C LYS A 105 -1.25 0.93 -25.46
N LEU A 106 -1.76 0.77 -24.24
CA LEU A 106 -1.45 -0.34 -23.33
C LEU A 106 -2.55 -1.39 -23.29
N PHE A 107 -2.15 -2.65 -23.24
CA PHE A 107 -3.02 -3.83 -23.33
C PHE A 107 -2.59 -4.89 -22.31
N LEU A 108 -3.56 -5.71 -21.89
CA LEU A 108 -3.36 -6.79 -20.91
C LEU A 108 -2.79 -8.07 -21.54
N ASN A 109 -2.78 -8.14 -22.88
CA ASN A 109 -2.31 -9.30 -23.63
C ASN A 109 -1.53 -8.90 -24.88
N SER A 110 -0.65 -9.80 -25.32
CA SER A 110 0.23 -9.66 -26.48
C SER A 110 -0.53 -9.58 -27.81
N ARG A 111 -1.76 -10.09 -27.87
CA ARG A 111 -2.66 -9.99 -29.03
C ARG A 111 -3.31 -8.61 -29.18
N LEU A 112 -3.14 -7.71 -28.20
CA LEU A 112 -3.69 -6.36 -28.19
C LEU A 112 -5.22 -6.31 -28.19
N GLU A 113 -5.87 -7.32 -27.59
CA GLU A 113 -7.34 -7.45 -27.58
C GLU A 113 -7.97 -6.73 -26.38
N ASP A 114 -7.34 -6.81 -25.21
CA ASP A 114 -7.87 -6.28 -23.96
C ASP A 114 -7.11 -5.01 -23.57
N PRO A 115 -7.69 -3.81 -23.70
CA PRO A 115 -7.02 -2.56 -23.33
C PRO A 115 -6.83 -2.45 -21.82
N PHE A 116 -5.79 -1.73 -21.41
CA PHE A 116 -5.58 -1.37 -20.01
C PHE A 116 -6.78 -0.55 -19.49
N PRO A 117 -7.41 -0.94 -18.36
CA PRO A 117 -8.72 -0.40 -18.00
C PRO A 117 -8.69 1.01 -17.40
N PHE A 118 -7.52 1.51 -16.99
CA PHE A 118 -7.40 2.80 -16.32
C PHE A 118 -7.01 3.93 -17.28
N ASP A 119 -7.57 5.10 -17.03
CA ASP A 119 -7.28 6.31 -17.79
C ASP A 119 -5.95 6.95 -17.34
N LEU A 120 -4.95 6.88 -18.20
CA LEU A 120 -3.62 7.45 -18.02
C LEU A 120 -3.51 8.90 -18.53
N THR A 121 -4.58 9.49 -19.05
CA THR A 121 -4.61 10.89 -19.52
C THR A 121 -4.96 11.88 -18.41
N LYS A 122 -5.35 11.37 -17.23
CA LYS A 122 -5.75 12.19 -16.08
C LYS A 122 -4.65 13.19 -15.69
N PRO A 123 -4.98 14.48 -15.51
CA PRO A 123 -4.03 15.47 -15.02
C PRO A 123 -3.40 15.03 -13.69
N GLY A 124 -2.12 15.35 -13.53
CA GLY A 124 -1.38 15.00 -12.31
C GLY A 124 -1.06 13.51 -12.15
N LEU A 125 -1.11 12.71 -13.23
CA LEU A 125 -0.60 11.34 -13.21
C LEU A 125 0.86 11.33 -12.71
N LYS A 126 1.08 10.69 -11.57
CA LYS A 126 2.42 10.45 -11.02
C LYS A 126 2.98 9.15 -11.60
N ILE A 127 4.27 9.13 -11.89
CA ILE A 127 4.95 7.93 -12.40
C ILE A 127 6.21 7.69 -11.56
N HIS A 128 6.28 6.55 -10.89
CA HIS A 128 7.48 6.07 -10.19
C HIS A 128 8.14 4.94 -10.97
N LEU A 129 9.47 4.96 -11.01
CA LEU A 129 10.28 3.98 -11.74
C LEU A 129 11.09 3.15 -10.76
N VAL A 130 10.97 1.83 -10.83
CA VAL A 130 11.65 0.90 -9.92
C VAL A 130 12.48 -0.09 -10.72
N ALA A 131 13.79 -0.11 -10.48
CA ALA A 131 14.71 -1.10 -11.04
C ALA A 131 15.01 -2.16 -9.98
N VAL A 132 14.57 -3.39 -10.22
CA VAL A 132 14.83 -4.55 -9.35
C VAL A 132 16.11 -5.24 -9.81
N THR A 133 17.08 -5.34 -8.90
CA THR A 133 18.44 -5.83 -9.18
C THR A 133 18.78 -7.04 -8.33
N GLY A 134 18.46 -8.22 -8.88
CA GLY A 134 18.61 -9.49 -8.17
C GLY A 134 20.03 -10.03 -8.07
N GLY A 135 20.25 -10.93 -7.12
CA GLY A 135 21.47 -11.76 -7.02
C GLY A 135 22.77 -11.08 -6.56
N ILE A 136 22.75 -9.80 -6.15
CA ILE A 136 23.99 -9.07 -5.78
C ILE A 136 24.41 -9.20 -4.31
N GLY A 137 23.47 -9.55 -3.41
CA GLY A 137 23.66 -9.37 -1.97
C GLY A 137 24.82 -10.17 -1.36
N GLN A 138 25.02 -11.43 -1.78
CA GLN A 138 26.15 -12.24 -1.29
C GLN A 138 27.51 -11.68 -1.73
N HIS A 139 27.57 -11.04 -2.90
CA HIS A 139 28.81 -10.40 -3.38
C HIS A 139 29.07 -9.10 -2.61
N ALA A 140 28.03 -8.29 -2.38
CA ALA A 140 28.12 -7.08 -1.56
C ALA A 140 28.57 -7.42 -0.13
N GLN A 141 27.98 -8.44 0.49
CA GLN A 141 28.34 -8.89 1.83
C GLN A 141 29.81 -9.32 1.92
N ARG A 142 30.28 -10.13 0.96
CA ARG A 142 31.69 -10.57 0.91
C ARG A 142 32.64 -9.39 0.76
N PHE A 143 32.32 -8.43 -0.09
CA PHE A 143 33.12 -7.23 -0.30
C PHE A 143 33.19 -6.37 0.97
N PHE A 144 32.05 -6.01 1.56
CA PHE A 144 32.04 -5.13 2.73
C PHE A 144 32.64 -5.81 3.96
N ASN A 145 32.43 -7.13 4.15
CA ASN A 145 33.08 -7.87 5.24
C ASN A 145 34.61 -7.92 5.12
N SER A 146 35.17 -7.76 3.91
CA SER A 146 36.62 -7.62 3.73
C SER A 146 37.16 -6.26 4.20
N VAL A 147 36.30 -5.24 4.26
CA VAL A 147 36.62 -3.90 4.77
C VAL A 147 36.36 -3.83 6.27
N GLY A 148 35.24 -4.37 6.75
CA GLY A 148 34.87 -4.44 8.16
C GLY A 148 33.77 -5.47 8.38
N PRO A 149 33.87 -6.33 9.42
CA PRO A 149 32.90 -7.38 9.64
C PRO A 149 31.54 -6.82 10.05
N GLY A 150 30.46 -7.48 9.61
CA GLY A 150 29.10 -7.21 10.07
C GLY A 150 28.12 -6.69 9.02
N SER A 151 28.52 -6.68 7.74
CA SER A 151 27.68 -6.16 6.66
C SER A 151 26.41 -6.98 6.45
N ASN A 152 25.28 -6.29 6.27
CA ASN A 152 23.99 -6.88 5.87
C ASN A 152 23.96 -7.35 4.40
N GLY A 153 24.97 -7.01 3.59
CA GLY A 153 25.04 -7.40 2.18
C GLY A 153 24.10 -6.64 1.25
N THR A 154 23.64 -5.47 1.67
CA THR A 154 22.79 -4.59 0.87
C THR A 154 23.64 -3.61 0.05
N LEU A 155 23.04 -3.00 -0.97
CA LEU A 155 23.69 -1.95 -1.74
C LEU A 155 23.76 -0.66 -0.92
N VAL A 156 24.88 0.05 -1.01
CA VAL A 156 25.05 1.39 -0.42
C VAL A 156 24.55 2.43 -1.41
N TYR A 157 23.89 3.48 -0.92
CA TYR A 157 23.32 4.54 -1.75
C TYR A 157 24.07 5.85 -1.57
N HIS A 158 24.57 6.43 -2.67
CA HIS A 158 25.13 7.77 -2.72
C HIS A 158 24.43 8.55 -3.83
N TYR A 159 23.67 9.59 -3.49
CA TYR A 159 22.77 10.24 -4.45
C TYR A 159 23.40 11.46 -5.15
N GLU A 160 24.29 12.21 -4.47
CA GLU A 160 24.96 13.39 -5.04
C GLU A 160 26.35 13.08 -5.58
N VAL A 161 26.46 12.10 -6.47
CA VAL A 161 27.73 11.71 -7.09
C VAL A 161 27.58 11.51 -8.59
N SER A 162 28.68 11.64 -9.34
CA SER A 162 28.65 11.38 -10.78
C SER A 162 28.47 9.89 -11.06
N GLU A 163 27.93 9.57 -12.24
CA GLU A 163 27.82 8.17 -12.67
C GLU A 163 29.20 7.49 -12.77
N ASN A 164 30.26 8.24 -13.09
CA ASN A 164 31.62 7.71 -13.09
C ASN A 164 32.03 7.22 -11.69
N TYR A 165 31.67 7.97 -10.64
CA TYR A 165 31.89 7.54 -9.26
C TYR A 165 31.15 6.24 -8.95
N LEU A 166 29.87 6.13 -9.36
CA LEU A 166 29.07 4.93 -9.16
C LEU A 166 29.65 3.72 -9.91
N LEU A 167 30.21 3.91 -11.10
CA LEU A 167 30.87 2.84 -11.87
C LEU A 167 32.19 2.37 -11.28
N GLU A 168 32.88 3.24 -10.52
CA GLU A 168 34.19 2.98 -9.94
C GLU A 168 34.14 2.43 -8.53
N LYS A 169 33.05 2.66 -7.79
CA LYS A 169 32.89 2.21 -6.40
C LYS A 169 32.00 0.98 -6.31
N PRO A 170 32.56 -0.21 -6.06
CA PRO A 170 31.77 -1.44 -5.97
C PRO A 170 30.62 -1.35 -4.98
N PHE A 171 29.47 -1.87 -5.38
CA PHE A 171 28.27 -2.01 -4.55
C PHE A 171 27.67 -0.67 -4.07
N ILE A 172 27.98 0.44 -4.76
CA ILE A 172 27.38 1.76 -4.51
C ILE A 172 26.48 2.16 -5.68
N VAL A 173 25.20 2.36 -5.42
CA VAL A 173 24.21 2.89 -6.38
C VAL A 173 23.75 4.29 -5.97
N GLY A 174 22.95 4.94 -6.81
CA GLY A 174 22.57 6.34 -6.60
C GLY A 174 21.50 6.80 -7.57
N ASP A 175 21.37 8.12 -7.71
CA ASP A 175 20.52 8.73 -8.71
C ASP A 175 21.14 8.60 -10.11
N VAL A 176 20.51 7.80 -10.97
CA VAL A 176 21.10 7.35 -12.25
C VAL A 176 21.26 8.49 -13.25
N ASP A 177 20.26 9.37 -13.37
CA ASP A 177 20.32 10.60 -14.18
C ASP A 177 19.50 11.70 -13.49
N PRO A 178 20.15 12.66 -12.83
CA PRO A 178 19.44 13.68 -12.05
C PRO A 178 18.53 14.63 -12.85
N ARG A 179 18.58 14.56 -14.18
CA ARG A 179 17.77 15.38 -15.09
C ARG A 179 16.47 14.69 -15.51
N LYS A 180 16.28 13.43 -15.09
CA LYS A 180 15.11 12.61 -15.42
C LYS A 180 14.38 12.20 -14.14
N THR A 181 13.25 11.53 -14.32
CA THR A 181 12.50 10.91 -13.23
C THR A 181 13.42 10.01 -12.38
N PHE A 182 13.27 10.04 -11.06
CA PHE A 182 14.09 9.22 -10.19
C PHE A 182 13.81 7.73 -10.41
N VAL A 183 14.87 6.92 -10.41
CA VAL A 183 14.79 5.46 -10.52
C VAL A 183 15.18 4.87 -9.17
N HIS A 184 14.21 4.26 -8.50
CA HIS A 184 14.45 3.52 -7.26
C HIS A 184 15.14 2.19 -7.62
N VAL A 185 16.46 2.13 -7.41
CA VAL A 185 17.21 0.89 -7.53
C VAL A 185 17.02 0.11 -6.23
N LEU A 186 16.49 -1.10 -6.31
CA LEU A 186 16.23 -1.97 -5.17
C LEU A 186 16.78 -3.36 -5.48
N ASP A 187 17.45 -3.98 -4.52
CA ASP A 187 17.74 -5.40 -4.58
C ASP A 187 16.53 -6.22 -4.08
N GLU A 188 16.57 -7.54 -4.24
CA GLU A 188 15.49 -8.43 -3.78
C GLU A 188 15.20 -8.28 -2.28
N SER A 189 16.25 -8.07 -1.47
CA SER A 189 16.13 -7.98 -0.02
C SER A 189 15.44 -6.68 0.41
N GLY A 190 15.86 -5.55 -0.14
CA GLY A 190 15.25 -4.25 0.09
C GLY A 190 13.81 -4.20 -0.41
N LEU A 191 13.54 -4.72 -1.60
CA LEU A 191 12.18 -4.74 -2.14
C LEU A 191 11.22 -5.57 -1.28
N LYS A 192 11.63 -6.78 -0.90
CA LYS A 192 10.86 -7.65 0.00
C LYS A 192 10.59 -6.94 1.33
N LEU A 193 11.61 -6.32 1.92
CA LEU A 193 11.49 -5.59 3.17
C LEU A 193 10.48 -4.45 3.08
N LEU A 194 10.53 -3.64 2.01
CA LEU A 194 9.60 -2.52 1.83
C LEU A 194 8.15 -2.99 1.77
N PHE A 195 7.84 -4.04 1.00
CA PHE A 195 6.49 -4.60 0.94
C PHE A 195 6.06 -5.21 2.27
N GLU A 196 6.95 -5.93 2.95
CA GLU A 196 6.67 -6.54 4.25
C GLU A 196 6.40 -5.51 5.33
N GLU A 197 7.03 -4.34 5.30
CA GLU A 197 6.96 -3.35 6.37
C GLU A 197 6.00 -2.19 6.11
N LEU A 198 5.79 -1.79 4.86
CA LEU A 198 4.86 -0.71 4.50
C LEU A 198 3.41 -1.23 4.40
N CYS A 199 3.21 -2.47 3.94
CA CYS A 199 1.95 -3.24 3.96
C CYS A 199 0.72 -2.67 3.23
N THR A 200 0.70 -1.39 2.84
CA THR A 200 -0.43 -0.77 2.13
C THR A 200 0.04 -0.04 0.87
N PRO A 201 -0.82 0.12 -0.15
CA PRO A 201 -0.52 0.94 -1.31
C PRO A 201 -0.11 2.37 -0.95
N ALA A 202 -0.80 2.97 0.03
CA ALA A 202 -0.58 4.35 0.44
C ALA A 202 0.80 4.53 1.09
N ASP A 203 1.21 3.62 1.99
CA ASP A 203 2.52 3.68 2.64
C ASP A 203 3.66 3.46 1.64
N PHE A 204 3.51 2.52 0.70
CA PHE A 204 4.53 2.25 -0.31
C PHE A 204 4.73 3.47 -1.23
N ILE A 205 3.66 4.04 -1.77
CA ILE A 205 3.73 5.24 -2.61
C ILE A 205 4.33 6.41 -1.82
N HIS A 206 3.85 6.65 -0.59
CA HIS A 206 4.35 7.75 0.24
C HIS A 206 5.85 7.63 0.54
N TYR A 207 6.33 6.41 0.79
CA TYR A 207 7.76 6.15 0.98
C TYR A 207 8.58 6.52 -0.27
N LEU A 208 8.15 6.10 -1.47
CA LEU A 208 8.83 6.45 -2.71
C LEU A 208 8.86 7.97 -2.92
N GLU A 209 7.71 8.65 -2.77
CA GLU A 209 7.59 10.10 -2.89
C GLU A 209 8.48 10.85 -1.88
N THR A 210 8.51 10.38 -0.63
CA THR A 210 9.31 10.99 0.44
C THR A 210 10.80 10.83 0.18
N LYS A 211 11.22 9.61 -0.19
CA LYS A 211 12.62 9.32 -0.54
C LYS A 211 13.07 10.16 -1.73
N GLU A 212 12.27 10.18 -2.80
CA GLU A 212 12.58 10.98 -3.99
C GLU A 212 12.66 12.47 -3.64
N ARG A 213 11.68 13.02 -2.92
CA ARG A 213 11.70 14.43 -2.48
C ARG A 213 12.95 14.77 -1.67
N ALA A 214 13.30 13.96 -0.67
CA ALA A 214 14.46 14.20 0.18
C ALA A 214 15.76 14.18 -0.62
N ILE A 215 15.92 13.21 -1.53
CA ILE A 215 17.07 13.11 -2.43
C ILE A 215 17.13 14.31 -3.39
N ARG A 216 16.03 14.60 -4.07
CA ARG A 216 15.94 15.67 -5.09
C ARG A 216 16.14 17.07 -4.51
N SER A 217 15.84 17.25 -3.22
CA SER A 217 16.10 18.50 -2.51
C SER A 217 17.58 18.70 -2.12
N GLY A 218 18.43 17.68 -2.23
CA GLY A 218 19.82 17.69 -1.77
C GLY A 218 19.99 17.55 -0.25
N SER A 219 18.90 17.29 0.48
CA SER A 219 18.97 17.06 1.93
C SER A 219 19.43 15.65 2.28
N PHE A 220 19.07 14.63 1.50
CA PHE A 220 19.45 13.24 1.75
C PHE A 220 20.59 12.79 0.84
N LEU A 221 21.82 12.74 1.37
CA LEU A 221 23.03 12.53 0.56
C LEU A 221 23.36 11.05 0.31
N SER A 222 23.23 10.21 1.33
CA SER A 222 23.63 8.82 1.26
C SER A 222 22.99 7.97 2.35
N SER A 223 22.85 6.67 2.10
CA SER A 223 22.42 5.67 3.07
C SER A 223 23.25 4.39 2.93
N ALA A 224 23.57 3.75 4.04
CA ALA A 224 24.27 2.47 4.03
C ALA A 224 23.42 1.30 3.49
N GLY A 225 22.09 1.46 3.39
CA GLY A 225 21.18 0.44 2.87
C GLY A 225 19.74 0.93 2.73
N GLU A 226 18.90 0.14 2.06
CA GLU A 226 17.48 0.45 1.93
C GLU A 226 16.75 0.25 3.26
N GLU A 227 17.14 -0.78 4.00
CA GLU A 227 16.68 -1.10 5.34
C GLU A 227 16.94 0.03 6.34
N GLU A 228 18.08 0.71 6.20
CA GLU A 228 18.47 1.82 7.06
C GLU A 228 17.63 3.06 6.75
N THR A 229 17.39 3.29 5.46
CA THR A 229 16.48 4.33 4.96
C THR A 229 15.06 4.11 5.48
N LEU A 230 14.57 2.87 5.39
CA LEU A 230 13.25 2.50 5.89
C LEU A 230 13.13 2.68 7.41
N ALA A 231 14.13 2.26 8.19
CA ALA A 231 14.13 2.48 9.64
C ALA A 231 14.05 3.97 9.99
N THR A 232 14.86 4.79 9.34
CA THR A 232 14.84 6.25 9.55
C THR A 232 13.47 6.82 9.19
N TYR A 233 12.93 6.43 8.03
CA TYR A 233 11.59 6.84 7.58
C TYR A 233 10.50 6.51 8.60
N LEU A 234 10.50 5.28 9.12
CA LEU A 234 9.45 4.79 10.03
C LEU A 234 9.55 5.36 11.45
N GLN A 235 10.71 5.91 11.84
CA GLN A 235 10.91 6.51 13.15
C GLN A 235 10.47 7.99 13.19
N GLU A 236 10.36 8.64 12.05
CA GLU A 236 9.93 10.02 11.94
C GLU A 236 8.41 10.13 11.77
N ASP A 237 7.77 11.05 12.49
CA ASP A 237 6.35 11.36 12.27
C ASP A 237 6.18 12.33 11.08
N GLY A 238 5.72 11.81 9.95
CA GLY A 238 5.31 12.57 8.77
C GLY A 238 3.89 13.13 8.85
N GLY A 239 3.18 12.88 9.95
CA GLY A 239 1.79 13.24 10.15
C GLY A 239 0.82 12.19 9.60
N TYR A 240 -0.37 12.15 10.20
CA TYR A 240 -1.47 11.26 9.79
C TYR A 240 -1.10 9.77 9.70
N GLY A 241 -0.08 9.33 10.44
CA GLY A 241 0.38 7.93 10.48
C GLY A 241 1.40 7.55 9.40
N PHE A 242 1.89 8.52 8.61
CA PHE A 242 2.99 8.31 7.67
C PHE A 242 4.36 8.57 8.32
N GLY A 243 5.40 7.97 7.72
CA GLY A 243 6.80 8.25 8.06
C GLY A 243 7.32 9.50 7.33
N ASP A 244 8.56 9.93 7.63
CA ASP A 244 9.22 11.01 6.89
C ASP A 244 10.75 10.83 6.79
N LEU A 245 11.38 11.45 5.80
CA LEU A 245 12.84 11.58 5.70
C LEU A 245 13.18 13.06 5.75
N ARG A 246 13.60 13.52 6.93
CA ARG A 246 13.89 14.92 7.19
C ARG A 246 15.22 15.10 7.89
N VAL A 247 15.75 16.30 7.76
CA VAL A 247 16.94 16.72 8.50
C VAL A 247 16.59 16.75 9.99
N PRO A 248 17.44 16.21 10.87
CA PRO A 248 17.19 16.24 12.31
C PRO A 248 16.93 17.65 12.83
N THR A 249 16.04 17.75 13.82
CA THR A 249 15.68 19.04 14.45
C THR A 249 16.93 19.75 14.98
N GLY A 250 17.07 21.04 14.71
CA GLY A 250 18.24 21.84 15.08
C GLY A 250 19.37 21.85 14.04
N TYR A 251 19.21 21.14 12.93
CA TYR A 251 20.12 21.14 11.79
C TYR A 251 19.43 21.57 10.49
N GLU A 252 18.36 22.37 10.59
CA GLU A 252 17.60 22.82 9.43
C GLU A 252 18.50 23.47 8.37
N GLY A 253 18.32 23.09 7.10
CA GLY A 253 19.14 23.58 5.99
C GLY A 253 20.44 22.81 5.76
N HIS A 254 20.79 21.85 6.63
CA HIS A 254 21.88 20.91 6.38
C HIS A 254 21.42 19.66 5.63
N SER A 255 22.37 18.92 5.06
CA SER A 255 22.13 17.60 4.49
C SER A 255 22.53 16.50 5.47
N PHE A 256 21.90 15.33 5.37
CA PHE A 256 22.10 14.19 6.26
C PHE A 256 22.51 12.92 5.50
N ARG A 257 23.06 11.97 6.27
CA ARG A 257 23.48 10.64 5.83
C ARG A 257 22.98 9.62 6.84
N ILE A 258 22.58 8.45 6.36
CA ILE A 258 22.08 7.37 7.21
C ILE A 258 23.17 6.29 7.32
N PRO A 259 23.69 6.00 8.53
CA PRO A 259 24.70 4.98 8.75
C PRO A 259 24.09 3.56 8.77
N GLU A 260 24.95 2.54 8.81
CA GLU A 260 24.53 1.15 9.03
C GLU A 260 24.11 0.93 10.49
N GLY A 261 23.07 0.11 10.71
CA GLY A 261 22.62 -0.32 12.03
C GLY A 261 21.30 0.30 12.52
N GLU A 262 20.74 1.27 11.79
CA GLU A 262 19.44 1.90 12.10
C GLU A 262 18.30 0.88 12.11
N TRP A 263 18.25 -0.02 11.13
CA TRP A 263 17.27 -1.09 11.05
C TRP A 263 17.36 -2.05 12.23
N LYS A 264 18.58 -2.46 12.57
CA LYS A 264 18.83 -3.33 13.70
C LYS A 264 18.41 -2.66 15.02
N HIS A 265 18.72 -1.38 15.18
CA HIS A 265 18.32 -0.60 16.35
C HIS A 265 16.80 -0.47 16.42
N TYR A 266 16.17 -0.02 15.34
CA TYR A 266 14.73 0.21 15.25
C TYR A 266 13.92 -1.04 15.62
N ARG A 267 14.31 -2.22 15.15
CA ARG A 267 13.63 -3.49 15.48
C ARG A 267 13.62 -3.85 16.96
N GLN A 268 14.50 -3.25 17.76
CA GLN A 268 14.60 -3.48 19.20
C GLN A 268 13.76 -2.48 20.02
N THR A 269 13.15 -1.49 19.37
CA THR A 269 12.37 -0.43 20.02
C THR A 269 10.94 -0.88 20.38
N VAL A 270 10.30 -0.13 21.27
CA VAL A 270 8.86 -0.29 21.58
C VAL A 270 8.01 0.16 20.39
N ALA A 271 8.43 1.23 19.70
CA ALA A 271 7.78 1.74 18.49
C ALA A 271 7.62 0.65 17.42
N TYR A 272 8.67 -0.12 17.14
CA TYR A 272 8.58 -1.23 16.19
C TYR A 272 7.66 -2.36 16.68
N ALA A 273 7.67 -2.68 17.98
CA ALA A 273 6.76 -3.68 18.54
C ALA A 273 5.28 -3.28 18.41
N LEU A 274 4.97 -1.99 18.62
CA LEU A 274 3.64 -1.42 18.39
C LEU A 274 3.26 -1.46 16.90
N ARG A 275 4.17 -1.00 16.02
CA ARG A 275 3.98 -1.07 14.57
C ARG A 275 3.68 -2.49 14.11
N HIS A 276 4.40 -3.48 14.62
CA HIS A 276 4.13 -4.87 14.30
C HIS A 276 2.74 -5.34 14.76
N GLY A 277 2.25 -4.84 15.90
CA GLY A 277 0.86 -5.03 16.30
C GLY A 277 -0.13 -4.44 15.29
N HIS A 278 0.13 -3.22 14.81
CA HIS A 278 -0.68 -2.58 13.76
C HIS A 278 -0.69 -3.37 12.45
N LYS A 279 0.47 -3.91 12.02
CA LYS A 279 0.59 -4.79 10.83
C LYS A 279 -0.37 -5.98 10.90
N LYS A 280 -0.48 -6.64 12.06
CA LYS A 280 -1.40 -7.77 12.25
C LYS A 280 -2.86 -7.37 12.09
N ASN A 281 -3.27 -6.24 12.65
CA ASN A 281 -4.65 -5.77 12.55
C ASN A 281 -4.97 -5.28 11.13
N ALA A 282 -4.06 -4.52 10.51
CA ALA A 282 -4.22 -4.07 9.13
C ALA A 282 -4.30 -5.23 8.14
N LYS A 283 -3.65 -6.37 8.42
CA LYS A 283 -3.82 -7.58 7.61
C LYS A 283 -5.29 -8.00 7.47
N LEU A 284 -6.09 -7.91 8.54
CA LEU A 284 -7.52 -8.23 8.49
C LEU A 284 -8.30 -7.26 7.58
N TRP A 285 -7.88 -5.98 7.54
CA TRP A 285 -8.42 -4.99 6.60
C TRP A 285 -8.07 -5.36 5.15
N ASN A 286 -6.80 -5.71 4.90
CA ASN A 286 -6.32 -6.12 3.58
C ASN A 286 -7.01 -7.40 3.10
N GLU A 287 -7.32 -8.35 3.98
CA GLU A 287 -8.08 -9.56 3.63
C GLU A 287 -9.49 -9.23 3.12
N ILE A 288 -10.16 -8.22 3.67
CA ILE A 288 -11.45 -7.72 3.16
C ILE A 288 -11.26 -7.11 1.77
N ILE A 289 -10.25 -6.26 1.61
CA ILE A 289 -9.96 -5.60 0.32
C ILE A 289 -9.64 -6.64 -0.76
N ALA A 290 -8.83 -7.66 -0.43
CA ALA A 290 -8.45 -8.73 -1.34
C ALA A 290 -9.68 -9.49 -1.85
N ARG A 291 -10.62 -9.87 -0.97
CA ARG A 291 -11.86 -10.55 -1.39
C ARG A 291 -12.69 -9.72 -2.38
N PHE A 292 -12.80 -8.40 -2.15
CA PHE A 292 -13.46 -7.53 -3.12
C PHE A 292 -12.66 -7.42 -4.42
N ALA A 293 -11.34 -7.26 -4.35
CA ALA A 293 -10.47 -7.16 -5.52
C ALA A 293 -10.58 -8.41 -6.40
N ASP A 294 -10.57 -9.60 -5.80
CA ASP A 294 -10.71 -10.87 -6.50
C ASP A 294 -12.10 -11.01 -7.11
N ALA A 295 -13.17 -10.72 -6.36
CA ALA A 295 -14.54 -10.76 -6.88
C ALA A 295 -14.76 -9.80 -8.07
N ILE A 296 -14.13 -8.63 -8.06
CA ILE A 296 -14.15 -7.67 -9.17
C ILE A 296 -13.34 -8.21 -10.35
N THR A 297 -12.13 -8.70 -10.12
CA THR A 297 -11.22 -9.20 -11.16
C THR A 297 -11.80 -10.43 -11.86
N ASP A 298 -12.48 -11.30 -11.13
CA ASP A 298 -13.12 -12.53 -11.64
C ASP A 298 -14.53 -12.29 -12.20
N ALA A 299 -15.04 -11.05 -12.12
CA ALA A 299 -16.41 -10.69 -12.47
C ALA A 299 -17.50 -11.50 -11.74
N CYS A 300 -17.23 -11.85 -10.48
CA CYS A 300 -18.14 -12.56 -9.57
C CYS A 300 -18.85 -11.62 -8.57
N VAL A 301 -18.93 -10.32 -8.87
CA VAL A 301 -19.64 -9.34 -8.04
C VAL A 301 -21.15 -9.63 -7.99
N GLY A 302 -21.76 -9.39 -6.82
CA GLY A 302 -23.19 -9.58 -6.60
C GLY A 302 -23.99 -8.31 -6.87
N GLU A 303 -24.07 -7.41 -5.88
CA GLU A 303 -24.73 -6.10 -6.08
C GLU A 303 -23.99 -5.29 -7.13
N ALA A 304 -24.76 -4.50 -7.89
CA ALA A 304 -24.25 -3.58 -8.91
C ALA A 304 -23.42 -4.24 -10.02
N LYS A 305 -23.63 -5.53 -10.32
CA LYS A 305 -22.93 -6.29 -11.38
C LYS A 305 -23.03 -5.68 -12.79
N ASP A 306 -23.99 -4.80 -13.00
CA ASP A 306 -24.23 -4.04 -14.21
C ASP A 306 -23.30 -2.82 -14.37
N LEU A 307 -22.71 -2.33 -13.27
CA LEU A 307 -21.74 -1.23 -13.29
C LEU A 307 -20.44 -1.62 -14.00
N PRO A 308 -19.69 -0.63 -14.54
CA PRO A 308 -18.38 -0.88 -15.13
C PRO A 308 -17.32 -1.16 -14.07
N PHE A 309 -16.24 -1.83 -14.50
CA PHE A 309 -15.05 -2.12 -13.69
C PHE A 309 -14.56 -0.92 -12.86
N ILE A 310 -14.50 0.27 -13.48
CA ILE A 310 -14.04 1.51 -12.82
C ILE A 310 -14.95 1.94 -11.67
N GLY A 311 -16.26 1.69 -11.74
CA GLY A 311 -17.18 1.97 -10.63
C GLY A 311 -16.84 1.16 -9.39
N HIS A 312 -16.60 -0.14 -9.55
CA HIS A 312 -16.18 -1.01 -8.45
C HIS A 312 -14.77 -0.67 -7.95
N SER A 313 -13.83 -0.41 -8.85
CA SER A 313 -12.46 -0.06 -8.50
C SER A 313 -12.39 1.22 -7.67
N ASN A 314 -13.17 2.25 -8.01
CA ASN A 314 -13.22 3.50 -7.26
C ASN A 314 -13.71 3.29 -5.82
N ALA A 315 -14.77 2.50 -5.61
CA ALA A 315 -15.28 2.21 -4.27
C ALA A 315 -14.24 1.45 -3.44
N LEU A 316 -13.56 0.45 -4.02
CA LEU A 316 -12.54 -0.32 -3.32
C LEU A 316 -11.27 0.50 -3.03
N GLN A 317 -10.90 1.44 -3.93
CA GLN A 317 -9.76 2.34 -3.74
C GLN A 317 -9.89 3.16 -2.45
N ILE A 318 -11.11 3.47 -2.01
CA ILE A 318 -11.32 4.17 -0.73
C ILE A 318 -10.79 3.33 0.43
N LEU A 319 -11.14 2.03 0.52
CA LEU A 319 -10.62 1.14 1.55
C LEU A 319 -9.10 0.96 1.44
N ALA A 320 -8.60 0.75 0.22
CA ALA A 320 -7.20 0.44 -0.04
C ALA A 320 -6.24 1.64 0.10
N SER A 321 -6.78 2.87 0.13
CA SER A 321 -5.98 4.10 0.24
C SER A 321 -5.78 4.57 1.69
N GLU A 322 -6.19 3.76 2.65
CA GLU A 322 -5.84 3.93 4.06
C GLU A 322 -4.41 3.43 4.30
N ASN A 323 -3.59 4.22 5.02
CA ASN A 323 -2.26 3.77 5.43
C ASN A 323 -2.35 2.69 6.53
N LEU A 324 -1.21 2.16 6.97
CA LEU A 324 -1.14 1.07 7.93
C LEU A 324 -1.82 1.43 9.24
N HIS A 325 -1.55 2.63 9.76
CA HIS A 325 -2.12 3.07 11.03
C HIS A 325 -3.65 3.13 10.95
N SER A 326 -4.17 3.76 9.90
CA SER A 326 -5.61 3.91 9.70
C SER A 326 -6.29 2.58 9.38
N SER A 327 -5.68 1.73 8.55
CA SER A 327 -6.16 0.37 8.27
C SER A 327 -6.23 -0.47 9.53
N SER A 328 -5.22 -0.40 10.39
CA SER A 328 -5.23 -1.06 11.71
C SER A 328 -6.37 -0.53 12.58
N PHE A 329 -6.56 0.78 12.65
CA PHE A 329 -7.62 1.39 13.44
C PHE A 329 -9.02 0.99 12.95
N LEU A 330 -9.25 1.06 11.64
CA LEU A 330 -10.53 0.73 11.01
C LEU A 330 -10.86 -0.76 11.16
N ALA A 331 -9.86 -1.65 11.02
CA ALA A 331 -10.03 -3.08 11.30
C ALA A 331 -10.47 -3.31 12.76
N SER A 332 -9.76 -2.73 13.73
CA SER A 332 -10.13 -2.84 15.14
C SER A 332 -11.55 -2.30 15.37
N ALA A 333 -11.87 -1.12 14.83
CA ALA A 333 -13.20 -0.53 14.96
C ALA A 333 -14.31 -1.43 14.38
N LEU A 334 -14.07 -2.05 13.22
CA LEU A 334 -15.01 -2.97 12.58
C LEU A 334 -15.19 -4.26 13.39
N PHE A 335 -14.10 -4.98 13.67
CA PHE A 335 -14.15 -6.31 14.28
C PHE A 335 -14.54 -6.29 15.76
N GLU A 336 -14.14 -5.27 16.52
CA GLU A 336 -14.65 -5.08 17.88
C GLU A 336 -16.15 -4.84 17.88
N LYS A 337 -16.65 -4.01 16.94
CA LYS A 337 -18.08 -3.76 16.86
C LYS A 337 -18.82 -5.04 16.53
N PHE A 338 -18.40 -5.75 15.47
CA PHE A 338 -18.94 -7.06 15.09
C PHE A 338 -18.94 -8.03 16.28
N GLY A 339 -17.84 -8.02 17.05
CA GLY A 339 -17.67 -8.77 18.30
C GLY A 339 -18.79 -8.54 19.32
N LEU A 340 -19.20 -7.29 19.49
CA LEU A 340 -20.19 -6.83 20.48
C LEU A 340 -21.64 -6.93 20.00
N VAL A 341 -21.90 -7.06 18.70
CA VAL A 341 -23.28 -7.14 18.17
C VAL A 341 -23.94 -8.45 18.61
N PRO A 342 -25.07 -8.41 19.35
CA PRO A 342 -25.81 -9.63 19.68
C PRO A 342 -26.42 -10.28 18.42
N LYS A 343 -26.66 -11.60 18.48
CA LYS A 343 -27.30 -12.33 17.39
C LYS A 343 -28.68 -11.75 17.06
N GLY A 344 -28.99 -11.58 15.78
CA GLY A 344 -30.30 -11.11 15.31
C GLY A 344 -30.56 -9.62 15.52
N ILE A 345 -29.57 -8.84 15.98
CA ILE A 345 -29.76 -7.40 16.25
C ILE A 345 -28.99 -6.56 15.23
N ARG A 346 -29.73 -5.71 14.51
CA ARG A 346 -29.13 -4.69 13.65
C ARG A 346 -28.32 -3.69 14.49
N SER A 347 -27.09 -3.41 14.07
CA SER A 347 -26.24 -2.42 14.74
C SER A 347 -25.34 -1.70 13.76
N ALA A 348 -24.79 -0.56 14.16
CA ALA A 348 -23.80 0.15 13.36
C ALA A 348 -22.73 0.83 14.22
N ARG A 349 -21.63 1.23 13.57
CA ARG A 349 -20.58 2.07 14.14
C ARG A 349 -20.04 2.99 13.05
N THR A 350 -19.87 4.26 13.39
CA THR A 350 -19.11 5.21 12.58
C THR A 350 -17.65 5.21 13.02
N ALA A 351 -16.73 5.32 12.07
CA ALA A 351 -15.30 5.43 12.33
C ALA A 351 -14.68 6.44 11.35
N PRO A 352 -14.03 7.52 11.82
CA PRO A 352 -13.29 8.41 10.93
C PRO A 352 -12.03 7.72 10.41
N SER A 353 -11.55 8.11 9.24
CA SER A 353 -10.18 7.79 8.85
C SER A 353 -9.20 8.60 9.69
N THR A 354 -8.12 7.94 10.15
CA THR A 354 -7.02 8.63 10.84
C THR A 354 -6.01 9.21 9.84
N ALA A 355 -6.00 8.71 8.60
CA ALA A 355 -5.15 9.19 7.52
C ALA A 355 -5.79 10.34 6.72
N LYS A 356 -7.12 10.39 6.64
CA LYS A 356 -7.89 11.34 5.82
C LYS A 356 -9.00 12.00 6.64
N PRO A 357 -8.78 13.20 7.20
CA PRO A 357 -9.70 13.82 8.16
C PRO A 357 -11.13 14.06 7.67
N ASP A 358 -11.36 14.14 6.36
CA ASP A 358 -12.66 14.36 5.73
C ASP A 358 -13.34 13.06 5.26
N ARG A 359 -12.77 11.89 5.61
CA ARG A 359 -13.32 10.58 5.28
C ARG A 359 -13.99 9.92 6.50
N LEU A 360 -15.17 9.35 6.28
CA LEU A 360 -15.95 8.64 7.28
C LEU A 360 -16.33 7.23 6.81
N TYR A 361 -16.18 6.24 7.68
CA TYR A 361 -16.72 4.90 7.50
C TYR A 361 -17.97 4.71 8.34
N VAL A 362 -18.97 4.04 7.77
CA VAL A 362 -20.15 3.58 8.49
C VAL A 362 -20.25 2.07 8.32
N PHE A 363 -19.93 1.34 9.39
CA PHE A 363 -20.06 -0.12 9.46
C PHE A 363 -21.48 -0.46 9.89
N VAL A 364 -22.22 -1.16 9.02
CA VAL A 364 -23.61 -1.58 9.23
C VAL A 364 -23.66 -3.10 9.32
N PHE A 365 -24.16 -3.61 10.44
CA PHE A 365 -24.38 -5.02 10.68
C PHE A 365 -25.88 -5.28 10.65
N PHE A 366 -26.34 -6.10 9.71
CA PHE A 366 -27.75 -6.36 9.45
C PHE A 366 -28.07 -7.85 9.66
N PRO A 367 -29.10 -8.21 10.44
CA PRO A 367 -29.34 -9.60 10.78
C PRO A 367 -29.96 -10.37 9.61
N TRP A 368 -29.48 -11.59 9.38
CA TRP A 368 -30.13 -12.55 8.50
C TRP A 368 -30.88 -13.58 9.36
N ASP A 369 -32.19 -13.63 9.19
CA ASP A 369 -33.09 -14.55 9.89
C ASP A 369 -34.14 -15.15 8.93
N ASP A 370 -34.99 -16.03 9.46
CA ASP A 370 -35.97 -16.79 8.69
C ASP A 370 -37.13 -15.94 8.13
N SER A 371 -37.15 -14.62 8.41
CA SER A 371 -38.13 -13.71 7.80
C SER A 371 -37.87 -13.44 6.32
N PHE A 372 -36.64 -13.69 5.84
CA PHE A 372 -36.29 -13.56 4.43
C PHE A 372 -36.51 -14.87 3.69
N THR A 373 -37.25 -14.81 2.57
CA THR A 373 -37.53 -15.99 1.73
C THR A 373 -36.32 -16.45 0.92
N SER A 374 -35.36 -15.55 0.70
CA SER A 374 -34.12 -15.85 -0.04
C SER A 374 -32.96 -14.97 0.41
N TYR A 375 -31.74 -15.42 0.10
CA TYR A 375 -30.53 -14.64 0.33
C TYR A 375 -30.49 -13.34 -0.49
N GLN A 376 -31.09 -13.33 -1.67
CA GLN A 376 -31.18 -12.14 -2.51
C GLN A 376 -32.06 -11.06 -1.87
N GLU A 377 -33.24 -11.45 -1.37
CA GLU A 377 -34.14 -10.55 -0.65
C GLU A 377 -33.46 -9.94 0.59
N TYR A 378 -32.74 -10.77 1.36
CA TYR A 378 -31.93 -10.29 2.47
C TYR A 378 -30.89 -9.24 2.05
N ARG A 379 -30.15 -9.48 0.96
CA ARG A 379 -29.15 -8.53 0.45
C ARG A 379 -29.76 -7.21 0.00
N GLU A 380 -30.94 -7.25 -0.64
CA GLU A 380 -31.69 -6.07 -1.03
C GLU A 380 -32.15 -5.25 0.18
N ALA A 381 -32.72 -5.92 1.20
CA ALA A 381 -33.11 -5.28 2.45
C ALA A 381 -31.93 -4.66 3.21
N ARG A 382 -30.79 -5.39 3.29
CA ARG A 382 -29.56 -4.86 3.88
C ARG A 382 -29.07 -3.63 3.12
N THR A 383 -29.04 -3.67 1.80
CA THR A 383 -28.58 -2.57 0.95
C THR A 383 -29.49 -1.34 1.11
N GLY A 384 -30.80 -1.53 1.16
CA GLY A 384 -31.76 -0.46 1.45
C GLY A 384 -31.52 0.15 2.84
N CYS A 385 -31.23 -0.67 3.85
CA CYS A 385 -30.86 -0.17 5.17
C CYS A 385 -29.56 0.64 5.14
N MET A 386 -28.53 0.17 4.43
CA MET A 386 -27.26 0.87 4.25
C MET A 386 -27.46 2.24 3.57
N GLN A 387 -28.34 2.35 2.57
CA GLN A 387 -28.67 3.62 1.92
C GLN A 387 -29.26 4.62 2.91
N LEU A 388 -30.15 4.18 3.81
CA LEU A 388 -30.67 5.05 4.88
C LEU A 388 -29.55 5.51 5.83
N TYR A 389 -28.60 4.63 6.17
CA TYR A 389 -27.41 5.03 6.93
C TYR A 389 -26.57 6.09 6.19
N ALA A 390 -26.46 6.00 4.87
CA ALA A 390 -25.76 6.99 4.07
C ALA A 390 -26.40 8.37 4.16
N TYR A 391 -27.71 8.47 3.94
CA TYR A 391 -28.45 9.74 4.05
C TYR A 391 -28.34 10.35 5.45
N VAL A 392 -28.48 9.53 6.49
CA VAL A 392 -28.32 10.01 7.88
C VAL A 392 -26.89 10.45 8.16
N ALA A 393 -25.88 9.72 7.66
CA ALA A 393 -24.48 10.10 7.81
C ALA A 393 -24.17 11.42 7.12
N MET A 394 -24.63 11.64 5.87
CA MET A 394 -24.49 12.92 5.17
C MET A 394 -25.18 14.06 5.91
N TYR A 395 -26.38 13.82 6.45
CA TYR A 395 -27.13 14.82 7.22
C TYR A 395 -26.39 15.23 8.50
N LYS A 396 -25.84 14.25 9.24
CA LYS A 396 -25.23 14.44 10.56
C LYS A 396 -23.76 14.88 10.50
N TYR A 397 -22.98 14.33 9.57
CA TYR A 397 -21.54 14.54 9.46
C TYR A 397 -21.18 15.41 8.25
N GLN A 398 -21.67 16.64 8.24
CA GLN A 398 -21.53 17.58 7.11
C GLN A 398 -20.08 17.97 6.77
N LYS A 399 -19.11 17.65 7.65
CA LYS A 399 -17.68 17.84 7.38
C LYS A 399 -17.06 16.68 6.60
N ALA A 400 -17.69 15.51 6.59
CA ALA A 400 -17.21 14.36 5.85
C ALA A 400 -17.54 14.53 4.36
N LYS A 401 -16.51 14.58 3.53
CA LYS A 401 -16.62 14.73 2.07
C LYS A 401 -16.64 13.38 1.36
N GLU A 402 -16.07 12.35 1.97
CA GLU A 402 -16.06 11.00 1.42
C GLU A 402 -16.58 10.02 2.46
N ILE A 403 -17.75 9.44 2.22
CA ILE A 403 -18.40 8.54 3.17
C ILE A 403 -18.48 7.15 2.54
N LEU A 404 -17.87 6.16 3.19
CA LEU A 404 -17.98 4.76 2.79
C LEU A 404 -18.92 4.00 3.71
N ILE A 405 -19.94 3.37 3.11
CA ILE A 405 -20.84 2.47 3.81
C ILE A 405 -20.40 1.05 3.57
N PHE A 406 -20.15 0.31 4.65
CA PHE A 406 -19.79 -1.09 4.61
C PHE A 406 -20.87 -1.88 5.33
N GLY A 407 -21.43 -2.87 4.65
CA GLY A 407 -22.50 -3.73 5.15
C GLY A 407 -22.03 -5.15 5.30
N ALA A 408 -22.33 -5.77 6.44
CA ALA A 408 -22.12 -7.20 6.68
C ALA A 408 -23.33 -7.78 7.44
N ASP A 409 -23.43 -9.10 7.45
CA ASP A 409 -24.37 -9.82 8.31
C ASP A 409 -23.96 -9.75 9.79
N THR A 410 -24.90 -10.08 10.69
CA THR A 410 -24.58 -10.29 12.12
C THR A 410 -24.17 -11.73 12.37
N LYS A 411 -23.48 -11.97 13.49
CA LYS A 411 -23.15 -13.32 13.97
C LYS A 411 -24.36 -14.26 13.99
N GLY A 412 -24.13 -15.54 13.68
CA GLY A 412 -25.09 -16.62 13.84
C GLY A 412 -26.03 -16.87 12.67
N GLY A 413 -25.79 -16.22 11.52
CA GLY A 413 -26.35 -16.60 10.21
C GLY A 413 -25.61 -17.81 9.60
N GLN A 414 -26.07 -18.30 8.45
CA GLN A 414 -25.48 -19.46 7.76
C GLN A 414 -24.26 -19.12 6.86
N GLY A 415 -23.62 -17.96 7.11
CA GLY A 415 -22.63 -17.35 6.23
C GLY A 415 -23.16 -16.06 5.60
N GLY A 416 -22.25 -15.18 5.17
CA GLY A 416 -22.61 -13.84 4.71
C GLY A 416 -21.67 -13.29 3.65
N SER A 417 -22.11 -12.21 3.02
CA SER A 417 -21.33 -11.39 2.09
C SER A 417 -21.12 -10.03 2.68
N GLU A 418 -20.11 -9.33 2.20
CA GLU A 418 -19.92 -7.91 2.45
C GLU A 418 -20.41 -7.09 1.25
N THR A 419 -20.95 -5.90 1.52
CA THR A 419 -21.33 -4.92 0.50
C THR A 419 -20.65 -3.60 0.84
N ILE A 420 -20.11 -2.92 -0.16
CA ILE A 420 -19.60 -1.56 -0.01
C ILE A 420 -20.21 -0.64 -1.06
N PHE A 421 -20.43 0.61 -0.68
CA PHE A 421 -20.57 1.71 -1.63
C PHE A 421 -20.07 3.00 -0.99
N ALA A 422 -19.72 3.95 -1.83
CA ALA A 422 -19.23 5.25 -1.43
C ALA A 422 -20.23 6.33 -1.81
N VAL A 423 -20.27 7.39 -1.01
CA VAL A 423 -21.10 8.56 -1.22
C VAL A 423 -20.25 9.81 -1.15
N ASP A 424 -20.46 10.70 -2.10
CA ASP A 424 -19.83 12.02 -2.16
C ASP A 424 -20.58 12.97 -1.23
N GLY A 425 -19.98 13.23 -0.07
CA GLY A 425 -20.50 14.17 0.94
C GLY A 425 -20.36 15.63 0.54
N THR A 426 -19.66 15.95 -0.57
CA THR A 426 -19.62 17.32 -1.09
C THR A 426 -20.90 17.72 -1.81
N VAL A 427 -21.71 16.74 -2.24
CA VAL A 427 -23.02 16.97 -2.83
C VAL A 427 -24.05 17.18 -1.71
N PRO A 428 -24.65 18.37 -1.57
CA PRO A 428 -25.62 18.62 -0.52
C PRO A 428 -26.90 17.81 -0.72
N LEU A 429 -27.47 17.32 0.38
CA LEU A 429 -28.78 16.69 0.38
C LEU A 429 -29.86 17.70 -0.03
N THR A 430 -30.77 17.27 -0.90
CA THR A 430 -32.02 17.98 -1.19
C THR A 430 -32.91 18.08 0.05
N SER A 431 -33.88 18.99 0.06
CA SER A 431 -34.82 19.13 1.18
C SER A 431 -35.56 17.82 1.50
N GLY A 432 -36.00 17.09 0.47
CA GLY A 432 -36.69 15.81 0.63
C GLY A 432 -35.79 14.72 1.21
N GLU A 433 -34.52 14.65 0.80
CA GLU A 433 -33.56 13.70 1.38
C GLU A 433 -33.20 14.05 2.83
N ARG A 434 -33.16 15.34 3.18
CA ARG A 434 -32.95 15.79 4.57
C ARG A 434 -34.12 15.38 5.46
N GLU A 435 -35.36 15.56 5.00
CA GLU A 435 -36.56 15.11 5.72
C GLU A 435 -36.56 13.59 5.88
N MET A 436 -36.20 12.85 4.81
CA MET A 436 -36.06 11.40 4.85
C MET A 436 -35.00 10.97 5.88
N ALA A 437 -33.82 11.60 5.87
CA ALA A 437 -32.74 11.31 6.80
C ALA A 437 -33.19 11.55 8.26
N GLN A 438 -33.81 12.69 8.54
CA GLN A 438 -34.32 12.99 9.88
C GLN A 438 -35.39 12.00 10.34
N LYS A 439 -36.31 11.61 9.44
CA LYS A 439 -37.33 10.60 9.73
C LYS A 439 -36.68 9.25 10.01
N ALA A 440 -35.79 8.77 9.14
CA ALA A 440 -35.09 7.51 9.30
C ALA A 440 -34.26 7.46 10.60
N MET A 441 -33.57 8.55 10.94
CA MET A 441 -32.82 8.70 12.19
C MET A 441 -33.72 8.45 13.39
N LYS A 442 -34.88 9.13 13.47
CA LYS A 442 -35.80 9.05 14.60
C LYS A 442 -36.63 7.75 14.64
N THR A 443 -37.24 7.36 13.52
CA THR A 443 -38.19 6.24 13.50
C THR A 443 -37.50 4.89 13.42
N LEU A 444 -36.31 4.84 12.81
CA LEU A 444 -35.54 3.62 12.65
C LEU A 444 -34.30 3.59 13.55
N ASN A 445 -34.10 4.55 14.45
CA ASN A 445 -32.94 4.63 15.35
C ASN A 445 -31.58 4.52 14.62
N ILE A 446 -31.48 5.11 13.43
CA ILE A 446 -30.25 5.10 12.63
C ILE A 446 -29.37 6.25 13.10
N LEU A 447 -28.22 5.93 13.71
CA LEU A 447 -27.24 6.92 14.21
C LEU A 447 -27.82 7.98 15.18
N ASP A 448 -28.95 7.67 15.83
CA ASP A 448 -29.67 8.58 16.73
C ASP A 448 -28.87 8.85 18.02
N ASN A 449 -28.31 7.80 18.63
CA ASN A 449 -27.51 7.86 19.86
C ASN A 449 -26.06 7.41 19.63
N VAL A 450 -25.29 8.19 18.88
CA VAL A 450 -23.85 7.93 18.73
C VAL A 450 -23.16 8.42 20.00
N SER A 451 -22.74 7.51 20.86
CA SER A 451 -21.78 7.85 21.92
C SER A 451 -20.47 8.20 21.23
N GLU A 452 -20.03 9.46 21.36
CA GLU A 452 -18.65 9.85 21.03
C GLU A 452 -17.72 9.16 22.02
N ARG A 453 -17.41 7.89 21.78
CA ARG A 453 -16.23 7.30 22.38
C ARG A 453 -15.04 7.94 21.69
N VAL A 454 -14.38 8.85 22.38
CA VAL A 454 -13.00 9.23 22.08
C VAL A 454 -12.18 7.94 22.17
N ILE A 455 -11.98 7.27 21.04
CA ILE A 455 -11.00 6.20 20.95
C ILE A 455 -9.66 6.90 21.07
N ARG A 456 -9.06 6.84 22.26
CA ARG A 456 -7.68 7.30 22.45
C ARG A 456 -6.82 6.43 21.55
N THR A 457 -6.38 6.98 20.42
CA THR A 457 -5.24 6.45 19.70
C THR A 457 -4.08 6.51 20.69
N SER A 458 -3.56 5.36 21.11
CA SER A 458 -2.37 5.29 21.96
C SER A 458 -1.15 5.67 21.12
N HIS A 459 -1.07 6.95 20.72
CA HIS A 459 0.15 7.59 20.27
C HIS A 459 0.80 8.21 21.49
N SER A 460 1.39 7.37 22.31
CA SER A 460 2.32 7.83 23.31
C SER A 460 3.06 6.61 23.78
N ASP A 461 4.38 6.74 23.86
CA ASP A 461 5.29 5.91 24.63
C ASP A 461 4.68 5.62 26.00
N ALA A 462 3.84 4.58 26.09
CA ALA A 462 3.65 3.93 27.36
C ALA A 462 5.04 3.44 27.74
N ASP A 463 5.50 3.77 28.94
CA ASP A 463 6.69 3.18 29.54
C ASP A 463 6.45 1.67 29.68
N VAL A 464 6.60 0.93 28.58
CA VAL A 464 6.42 -0.52 28.53
C VAL A 464 7.63 -1.12 29.23
N GLY A 465 7.43 -1.50 30.48
CA GLY A 465 8.45 -2.16 31.28
C GLY A 465 8.88 -3.47 30.62
N ARG A 466 10.15 -3.83 30.76
CA ARG A 466 10.72 -5.08 30.22
C ARG A 466 9.92 -6.33 30.60
N ASN A 467 9.19 -6.31 31.72
CA ASN A 467 8.39 -7.42 32.21
C ASN A 467 6.90 -7.35 31.82
N ASP A 468 6.45 -6.27 31.21
CA ASP A 468 5.05 -6.05 30.83
C ASP A 468 4.69 -6.90 29.60
N PRO A 469 3.39 -7.16 29.35
CA PRO A 469 2.94 -7.80 28.13
C PRO A 469 3.45 -7.07 26.89
N CYS A 470 3.95 -7.82 25.91
CA CYS A 470 4.54 -7.26 24.72
C CYS A 470 3.50 -6.46 23.91
N PRO A 471 3.82 -5.23 23.48
CA PRO A 471 2.90 -4.39 22.70
C PRO A 471 2.48 -4.98 21.35
N CYS A 472 3.21 -5.98 20.84
CA CYS A 472 2.87 -6.69 19.61
C CYS A 472 1.66 -7.65 19.73
N GLY A 473 1.03 -7.71 20.91
CA GLY A 473 -0.15 -8.51 21.21
C GLY A 473 0.13 -9.99 21.52
N SER A 474 1.40 -10.40 21.68
CA SER A 474 1.76 -11.81 21.87
C SER A 474 1.47 -12.36 23.27
N GLN A 475 1.05 -11.51 24.22
CA GLN A 475 0.87 -11.82 25.64
C GLN A 475 2.14 -12.32 26.38
N ARG A 476 3.27 -12.46 25.69
CA ARG A 476 4.59 -12.75 26.29
C ARG A 476 5.16 -11.47 26.91
N LYS A 477 6.03 -11.59 27.92
CA LYS A 477 6.80 -10.44 28.43
C LYS A 477 7.59 -9.78 27.30
N TYR A 478 7.64 -8.46 27.25
CA TYR A 478 8.36 -7.72 26.19
C TYR A 478 9.82 -8.19 26.03
N LYS A 479 10.53 -8.36 27.16
CA LYS A 479 11.91 -8.90 27.18
C LYS A 479 12.06 -10.36 26.71
N LYS A 480 10.97 -11.11 26.53
CA LYS A 480 10.97 -12.49 26.03
C LYS A 480 10.29 -12.59 24.66
N CYS A 481 10.02 -11.45 24.04
CA CYS A 481 9.35 -11.32 22.76
C CYS A 481 10.17 -10.37 21.87
N CYS A 482 9.58 -9.24 21.47
CA CYS A 482 10.17 -8.32 20.49
C CYS A 482 11.54 -7.75 20.89
N MET A 483 11.89 -7.70 22.18
CA MET A 483 13.18 -7.16 22.63
C MET A 483 14.38 -8.08 22.39
N VAL A 484 14.23 -9.41 22.40
CA VAL A 484 15.36 -10.37 22.39
C VAL A 484 15.63 -10.95 21.02
N THR A 485 14.58 -11.25 20.26
CA THR A 485 14.77 -11.92 18.97
C THR A 485 15.31 -10.97 17.91
N GLY A 486 14.96 -9.67 17.97
CA GLY A 486 14.77 -8.91 16.73
C GLY A 486 13.68 -9.62 15.92
N MET A 487 12.62 -8.96 15.49
CA MET A 487 11.52 -9.71 14.85
C MET A 487 11.94 -10.27 13.49
N HIS A 488 12.35 -11.53 13.41
CA HIS A 488 12.74 -12.17 12.15
C HIS A 488 11.66 -12.04 11.09
#